data_AF-A0A1U7Y9X5-F1
#
_entry.id   AF-A0A1U7Y9X5-F1
#
_cell.length_a   1.000
_cell.length_b   1.000
_cell.length_c   1.000
_cell.angle_alpha   90.00
_cell.angle_beta   90.00
_cell.angle_gamma   90.00
#
_symmetry.space_group_name_H-M   'P 1'
#
loop_
_entity.id
_entity.type
_entity.pdbx_description
1 polymer ?
#
loop_
_entity_poly.entity_id
_entity_poly.type
_entity_poly.pdbx_seq_one_letter_code
_entity_poly.pdbx_strand_id
1 'polypeptide(L)'
;MPLSGIRPSDAVKCVDGFIKSHLYHLNKIGGNELIRDDVRRKAAIILGAARAVMTTDFDIAEADLEPAETETPVLHATVGESNGAKYTILLAQNDPHRDILTENLALTEDELVILKVVMRSAQTIIPLQGLNLIIDGYHYLSNSTKSSYRAFLAVERQVWVPKAFKTFADANKDIVRDLMWHKAGHPVSVSIKELAATSPAVKTKLESAKLGSASVRLPALENDAVAAQTILKLSEVVSPIWETMGGSMSADAIRIRLQIVHGVARGTARYMPPVKLDNNITIETRKEALNELKRVVKASSHKVAVAYGFYCAMAENAAMESGDTASHTLRHAFSLKKLKSECPLSYFMGVELYKDFKAVKAKERIEGKMKMPEKNLVE
;
A
#
# COMPACT_ATOMS: atom_id res chain seq x y z
N MET A 1 13.44 -16.52 11.04
CA MET A 1 14.86 -16.85 10.85
C MET A 1 15.07 -17.39 9.46
N PRO A 2 16.18 -17.05 8.81
CA PRO A 2 16.50 -17.60 7.50
C PRO A 2 16.78 -19.10 7.61
N LEU A 3 16.26 -19.83 6.63
CA LEU A 3 16.68 -21.18 6.29
C LEU A 3 17.87 -21.01 5.33
N SER A 4 19.01 -21.63 5.61
CA SER A 4 20.19 -21.49 4.73
C SER A 4 20.11 -22.45 3.53
N GLY A 5 20.83 -22.15 2.44
CA GLY A 5 21.00 -23.06 1.30
C GLY A 5 19.87 -23.08 0.27
N ILE A 6 18.81 -22.31 0.48
CA ILE A 6 17.67 -22.27 -0.45
C ILE A 6 17.80 -21.13 -1.46
N ARG A 7 17.34 -21.38 -2.69
CA ARG A 7 17.02 -20.31 -3.62
C ARG A 7 15.70 -19.66 -3.20
N PRO A 8 15.53 -18.34 -3.34
CA PRO A 8 14.29 -17.70 -2.90
C PRO A 8 13.04 -18.27 -3.59
N SER A 9 13.14 -18.60 -4.89
CA SER A 9 12.09 -19.25 -5.67
C SER A 9 11.59 -20.59 -5.12
N ASP A 10 12.40 -21.27 -4.31
CA ASP A 10 12.08 -22.56 -3.71
C ASP A 10 11.60 -22.45 -2.25
N ALA A 11 11.62 -21.26 -1.65
CA ALA A 11 11.34 -21.08 -0.22
C ALA A 11 9.95 -21.58 0.22
N VAL A 12 8.91 -21.39 -0.60
CA VAL A 12 7.56 -21.95 -0.33
C VAL A 12 7.55 -23.48 -0.29
N LYS A 13 8.43 -24.16 -1.05
CA LYS A 13 8.56 -25.63 -1.00
C LYS A 13 9.18 -26.11 0.32
N CYS A 14 9.83 -25.20 1.05
CA CYS A 14 10.50 -25.46 2.32
C CYS A 14 9.74 -24.89 3.53
N VAL A 15 8.41 -24.66 3.40
CA VAL A 15 7.62 -23.98 4.44
C VAL A 15 7.70 -24.70 5.79
N ASP A 16 7.76 -26.02 5.80
CA ASP A 16 7.90 -26.81 7.02
C ASP A 16 9.25 -26.56 7.71
N GLY A 17 10.35 -26.44 6.94
CA GLY A 17 11.66 -26.07 7.46
C GLY A 17 11.66 -24.68 8.09
N PHE A 18 11.00 -23.71 7.46
CA PHE A 18 10.81 -22.37 8.04
C PHE A 18 10.01 -22.44 9.36
N ILE A 19 8.95 -23.24 9.43
CA ILE A 19 8.14 -23.40 10.65
C ILE A 19 8.96 -24.05 11.77
N LYS A 20 9.68 -25.14 11.48
CA LYS A 20 10.54 -25.83 12.45
C LYS A 20 11.65 -24.91 12.98
N SER A 21 12.27 -24.12 12.10
CA SER A 21 13.26 -23.13 12.52
C SER A 21 12.66 -22.14 13.52
N HIS A 22 11.50 -21.52 13.20
CA HIS A 22 10.88 -20.60 14.16
C HIS A 22 10.44 -21.30 15.46
N LEU A 23 9.95 -22.53 15.38
CA LEU A 23 9.58 -23.31 16.55
C LEU A 23 10.79 -23.56 17.46
N TYR A 24 11.95 -23.90 16.89
CA TYR A 24 13.21 -24.03 17.64
C TYR A 24 13.57 -22.73 18.36
N HIS A 25 13.64 -21.59 17.64
CA HIS A 25 14.04 -20.32 18.26
C HIS A 25 13.05 -19.86 19.33
N LEU A 26 11.75 -20.05 19.12
CA LEU A 26 10.72 -19.72 20.11
C LEU A 26 10.80 -20.58 21.38
N ASN A 27 11.30 -21.81 21.28
CA ASN A 27 11.52 -22.67 22.45
C ASN A 27 12.87 -22.40 23.14
N LYS A 28 13.93 -22.12 22.36
CA LYS A 28 15.27 -21.79 22.88
C LYS A 28 15.28 -20.53 23.75
N ILE A 29 14.50 -19.51 23.38
CA ILE A 29 14.46 -18.25 24.12
C ILE A 29 13.87 -18.43 25.53
N GLY A 30 13.22 -19.57 25.83
CA GLY A 30 12.85 -20.00 27.17
C GLY A 30 11.96 -19.02 27.93
N GLY A 31 10.64 -19.21 27.90
CA GLY A 31 9.72 -18.58 28.85
C GLY A 31 9.71 -17.04 28.92
N ASN A 32 10.37 -16.32 28.01
CA ASN A 32 10.22 -14.87 27.93
C ASN A 32 8.74 -14.56 27.64
N GLU A 33 8.14 -13.77 28.53
CA GLU A 33 6.71 -13.48 28.73
C GLU A 33 5.92 -12.99 27.48
N LEU A 34 6.58 -12.86 26.33
CA LEU A 34 6.04 -12.26 25.12
C LEU A 34 5.14 -13.18 24.30
N ILE A 35 5.39 -14.51 24.28
CA ILE A 35 4.56 -15.48 23.54
C ILE A 35 4.24 -16.68 24.43
N ARG A 36 2.97 -16.77 24.82
CA ARG A 36 2.45 -17.85 25.68
C ARG A 36 2.62 -19.23 25.03
N ASP A 37 2.80 -20.25 25.85
CA ASP A 37 3.01 -21.64 25.41
C ASP A 37 1.87 -22.14 24.50
N ASP A 38 0.62 -21.79 24.84
CA ASP A 38 -0.60 -22.21 24.12
C ASP A 38 -0.67 -21.69 22.67
N VAL A 39 0.06 -20.62 22.36
CA VAL A 39 0.09 -20.00 21.03
C VAL A 39 1.42 -20.20 20.30
N ARG A 40 2.47 -20.70 20.97
CA ARG A 40 3.83 -20.80 20.43
C ARG A 40 3.91 -21.54 19.10
N ARG A 41 3.24 -22.70 19.02
CA ARG A 41 3.23 -23.51 17.79
C ARG A 41 2.56 -22.77 16.62
N LYS A 42 1.42 -22.13 16.86
CA LYS A 42 0.72 -21.31 15.85
C LYS A 42 1.51 -20.05 15.49
N ALA A 43 2.27 -19.48 16.42
CA ALA A 43 3.17 -18.38 16.15
C ALA A 43 4.32 -18.79 15.21
N ALA A 44 4.91 -19.97 15.41
CA ALA A 44 5.89 -20.53 14.49
C ALA A 44 5.32 -20.76 13.09
N ILE A 45 4.07 -21.25 13.00
CA ILE A 45 3.35 -21.39 11.72
C ILE A 45 3.19 -20.03 11.03
N ILE A 46 2.72 -19.00 11.75
CA ILE A 46 2.55 -17.65 11.20
C ILE A 46 3.87 -17.11 10.65
N LEU A 47 4.92 -17.09 11.47
CA LEU A 47 6.20 -16.52 11.08
C LEU A 47 6.88 -17.32 9.97
N GLY A 48 6.88 -18.65 10.08
CA GLY A 48 7.51 -19.55 9.11
C GLY A 48 6.85 -19.47 7.74
N ALA A 49 5.52 -19.59 7.70
CA ALA A 49 4.78 -19.53 6.45
C ALA A 49 4.83 -18.15 5.80
N ALA A 50 4.72 -17.08 6.59
CA ALA A 50 4.83 -15.73 6.05
C ALA A 50 6.21 -15.48 5.44
N ARG A 51 7.29 -15.86 6.13
CA ARG A 51 8.64 -15.68 5.60
C ARG A 51 8.92 -16.52 4.37
N ALA A 52 8.46 -17.77 4.32
CA ALA A 52 8.60 -18.62 3.13
C ALA A 52 7.93 -17.97 1.90
N VAL A 53 6.69 -17.50 2.06
CA VAL A 53 5.94 -16.83 0.97
C VAL A 53 6.61 -15.54 0.55
N MET A 54 6.96 -14.65 1.48
CA MET A 54 7.61 -13.38 1.14
C MET A 54 8.95 -13.60 0.43
N THR A 55 9.72 -14.60 0.88
CA THR A 55 11.01 -14.95 0.27
C THR A 55 10.82 -15.34 -1.20
N THR A 56 9.86 -16.20 -1.51
CA THR A 56 9.56 -16.58 -2.89
C THR A 56 8.93 -15.44 -3.70
N ASP A 57 8.02 -14.68 -3.10
CA ASP A 57 7.24 -13.69 -3.83
C ASP A 57 8.01 -12.43 -4.20
N PHE A 58 9.04 -12.09 -3.42
CA PHE A 58 9.85 -10.88 -3.56
C PHE A 58 11.34 -11.19 -3.76
N ASP A 59 11.69 -12.44 -4.05
CA ASP A 59 13.06 -12.92 -4.32
C ASP A 59 14.07 -12.49 -3.24
N ILE A 60 13.67 -12.60 -1.97
CA ILE A 60 14.45 -12.07 -0.84
C ILE A 60 15.69 -12.95 -0.62
N ALA A 61 16.88 -12.40 -0.82
CA ALA A 61 18.14 -13.03 -0.52
C ALA A 61 18.64 -12.66 0.89
N GLU A 62 19.72 -13.31 1.34
CA GLU A 62 20.34 -13.01 2.64
C GLU A 62 20.84 -11.56 2.73
N ALA A 63 21.34 -11.01 1.62
CA ALA A 63 21.80 -9.62 1.54
C ALA A 63 20.66 -8.58 1.66
N ASP A 64 19.40 -9.01 1.50
CA ASP A 64 18.23 -8.16 1.64
C ASP A 64 17.72 -8.11 3.09
N LEU A 65 18.36 -8.84 4.00
CA LEU A 65 17.99 -8.90 5.40
C LEU A 65 18.89 -8.01 6.26
N GLU A 66 18.30 -7.35 7.26
CA GLU A 66 19.01 -6.57 8.26
C GLU A 66 19.75 -7.49 9.24
N PRO A 67 21.10 -7.52 9.27
CA PRO A 67 21.84 -8.51 10.05
C PRO A 67 21.51 -8.49 11.55
N ALA A 68 21.26 -7.30 12.11
CA ALA A 68 20.89 -7.11 13.52
C ALA A 68 19.51 -7.69 13.88
N GLU A 69 18.69 -8.03 12.88
CA GLU A 69 17.34 -8.57 13.05
C GLU A 69 17.21 -10.01 12.54
N THR A 70 18.33 -10.58 12.11
CA THR A 70 18.46 -11.98 11.73
C THR A 70 19.15 -12.75 12.83
N GLU A 71 18.80 -14.03 12.95
CA GLU A 71 19.59 -14.95 13.75
C GLU A 71 20.17 -16.07 12.91
N THR A 72 21.16 -16.71 13.51
CA THR A 72 21.91 -17.80 12.90
C THR A 72 20.96 -18.91 12.43
N PRO A 73 21.05 -19.31 11.15
CA PRO A 73 20.32 -20.46 10.63
C PRO A 73 20.60 -21.73 11.43
N VAL A 74 19.55 -22.47 11.76
CA VAL A 74 19.63 -23.77 12.46
C VAL A 74 19.38 -24.96 11.55
N LEU A 75 18.86 -24.69 10.35
CA LEU A 75 18.63 -25.63 9.28
C LEU A 75 19.29 -25.12 8.00
N HIS A 76 19.83 -26.06 7.24
CA HIS A 76 20.18 -25.91 5.84
C HIS A 76 19.25 -26.77 5.01
N ALA A 77 18.71 -26.24 3.92
CA ALA A 77 17.82 -26.99 3.06
C ALA A 77 18.37 -27.10 1.65
N THR A 78 18.18 -28.27 1.07
CA THR A 78 18.48 -28.57 -0.34
C THR A 78 17.21 -29.05 -1.03
N VAL A 79 16.89 -28.46 -2.18
CA VAL A 79 15.70 -28.81 -2.96
C VAL A 79 16.15 -29.49 -4.24
N GLY A 80 15.85 -30.79 -4.35
CA GLY A 80 16.09 -31.56 -5.57
C GLY A 80 14.94 -31.43 -6.57
N GLU A 81 15.15 -31.92 -7.79
CA GLU A 81 14.14 -31.87 -8.86
C GLU A 81 12.96 -32.83 -8.63
N SER A 82 13.18 -33.94 -7.93
CA SER A 82 12.23 -35.06 -7.83
C SER A 82 11.85 -35.47 -6.40
N ASN A 83 12.59 -35.01 -5.39
CA ASN A 83 12.33 -35.27 -3.99
C ASN A 83 12.27 -33.92 -3.27
N GLY A 84 11.25 -33.74 -2.42
CA GLY A 84 11.02 -32.51 -1.65
C GLY A 84 12.24 -32.04 -0.85
N ALA A 85 12.12 -30.90 -0.17
CA ALA A 85 13.21 -30.30 0.57
C ALA A 85 13.85 -31.29 1.56
N LYS A 86 15.18 -31.44 1.50
CA LYS A 86 15.98 -32.18 2.47
C LYS A 86 16.64 -31.19 3.43
N TYR A 87 16.59 -31.49 4.72
CA TYR A 87 17.10 -30.62 5.77
C TYR A 87 18.32 -31.22 6.45
N THR A 88 19.38 -30.41 6.58
CA THR A 88 20.56 -30.68 7.40
C THR A 88 20.52 -29.77 8.62
N ILE A 89 20.67 -30.36 9.81
CA ILE A 89 20.67 -29.62 11.07
C ILE A 89 22.06 -29.04 11.32
N LEU A 90 22.13 -27.74 11.57
CA LEU A 90 23.39 -26.99 11.75
C LEU A 90 23.81 -26.85 13.22
N LEU A 91 23.03 -27.41 14.15
CA LEU A 91 23.29 -27.39 15.58
C LEU A 91 24.17 -28.55 16.03
N ALA A 92 24.74 -28.42 17.23
CA ALA A 92 25.40 -29.53 17.92
C ALA A 92 24.42 -30.67 18.24
N GLN A 93 24.92 -31.90 18.37
CA GLN A 93 24.08 -33.07 18.66
C GLN A 93 23.43 -33.03 20.04
N ASN A 94 24.06 -32.36 21.00
CA ASN A 94 23.62 -32.23 22.39
C ASN A 94 22.75 -31.00 22.66
N ASP A 95 22.29 -30.28 21.62
CA ASP A 95 21.37 -29.15 21.81
C ASP A 95 20.01 -29.67 22.34
N PRO A 96 19.50 -29.14 23.47
CA PRO A 96 18.31 -29.67 24.15
C PRO A 96 17.01 -29.49 23.34
N HIS A 97 17.01 -28.65 22.30
CA HIS A 97 15.85 -28.40 21.44
C HIS A 97 16.02 -29.00 20.04
N ARG A 98 17.07 -29.79 19.81
CA ARG A 98 17.39 -30.39 18.51
C ARG A 98 16.23 -31.22 17.93
N ASP A 99 15.49 -31.92 18.78
CA ASP A 99 14.43 -32.84 18.38
C ASP A 99 13.30 -32.14 17.58
N ILE A 100 13.04 -30.86 17.89
CA ILE A 100 12.08 -30.02 17.14
C ILE A 100 12.41 -29.97 15.64
N LEU A 101 13.70 -30.02 15.29
CA LEU A 101 14.15 -29.91 13.91
C LEU A 101 14.07 -31.25 13.16
N THR A 102 14.10 -32.38 13.88
CA THR A 102 13.99 -33.73 13.31
C THR A 102 12.54 -34.23 13.21
N GLU A 103 11.65 -33.78 14.11
CA GLU A 103 10.26 -34.22 14.15
C GLU A 103 9.50 -33.92 12.86
N ASN A 104 8.59 -34.81 12.48
CA ASN A 104 7.69 -34.56 11.35
C ASN A 104 6.68 -33.46 11.74
N LEU A 105 6.51 -32.45 10.89
CA LEU A 105 5.56 -31.37 11.13
C LEU A 105 4.14 -31.84 10.77
N ALA A 106 3.54 -32.65 11.65
CA ALA A 106 2.15 -33.07 11.52
C ALA A 106 1.22 -31.90 11.90
N LEU A 107 0.71 -31.18 10.91
CA LEU A 107 -0.23 -30.07 11.13
C LEU A 107 -1.64 -30.60 11.37
N THR A 108 -2.34 -30.05 12.35
CA THR A 108 -3.76 -30.32 12.56
C THR A 108 -4.63 -29.66 11.49
N GLU A 109 -5.91 -30.02 11.38
CA GLU A 109 -6.84 -29.38 10.44
C GLU A 109 -6.94 -27.86 10.66
N ASP A 110 -7.01 -27.44 11.93
CA ASP A 110 -7.02 -26.01 12.30
C ASP A 110 -5.71 -25.32 11.90
N GLU A 111 -4.57 -25.97 12.09
CA GLU A 111 -3.26 -25.45 11.70
C GLU A 111 -3.11 -25.32 10.19
N LEU A 112 -3.70 -26.24 9.42
CA LEU A 112 -3.77 -26.15 7.96
C LEU A 112 -4.64 -24.97 7.50
N VAL A 113 -5.73 -24.68 8.20
CA VAL A 113 -6.53 -23.47 7.95
C VAL A 113 -5.71 -22.21 8.25
N ILE A 114 -4.98 -22.20 9.37
CA ILE A 114 -4.11 -21.08 9.74
C ILE A 114 -3.03 -20.86 8.68
N LEU A 115 -2.35 -21.93 8.27
CA LEU A 115 -1.32 -21.90 7.23
C LEU A 115 -1.85 -21.26 5.95
N LYS A 116 -3.02 -21.68 5.45
CA LYS A 116 -3.63 -21.14 4.23
C LYS A 116 -3.93 -19.64 4.34
N VAL A 117 -4.48 -19.20 5.47
CA VAL A 117 -4.79 -17.77 5.71
C VAL A 117 -3.51 -16.94 5.78
N VAL A 118 -2.49 -17.44 6.47
CA VAL A 118 -1.18 -16.78 6.60
C VAL A 118 -0.51 -16.66 5.24
N MET A 119 -0.41 -17.75 4.46
CA MET A 119 0.24 -17.73 3.15
C MET A 119 -0.42 -16.73 2.21
N ARG A 120 -1.75 -16.63 2.20
CA ARG A 120 -2.47 -15.64 1.40
C ARG A 120 -2.23 -14.21 1.89
N SER A 121 -2.20 -14.03 3.20
CA SER A 121 -1.95 -12.73 3.81
C SER A 121 -0.50 -12.25 3.64
N ALA A 122 0.46 -13.18 3.55
CA ALA A 122 1.88 -12.88 3.47
C ALA A 122 2.28 -12.13 2.17
N GLN A 123 1.53 -12.36 1.09
CA GLN A 123 1.72 -11.67 -0.19
C GLN A 123 1.57 -10.14 -0.06
N THR A 124 0.87 -9.66 0.98
CA THR A 124 0.63 -8.22 1.17
C THR A 124 1.58 -7.57 2.16
N ILE A 125 2.34 -8.33 2.96
CA ILE A 125 3.17 -7.78 4.05
C ILE A 125 4.19 -6.78 3.50
N ILE A 126 5.09 -7.22 2.62
CA ILE A 126 6.18 -6.39 2.09
C ILE A 126 5.65 -5.12 1.41
N PRO A 127 4.72 -5.18 0.44
CA PRO A 127 4.24 -3.98 -0.23
C PRO A 127 3.45 -3.05 0.68
N LEU A 128 2.67 -3.55 1.65
CA LEU A 128 1.95 -2.67 2.59
C LEU A 128 2.87 -2.07 3.66
N GLN A 129 3.89 -2.81 4.11
CA GLN A 129 4.93 -2.25 4.96
C GLN A 129 5.68 -1.13 4.23
N GLY A 130 6.03 -1.32 2.96
CA GLY A 130 6.64 -0.29 2.12
C GLY A 130 5.73 0.92 1.89
N LEU A 131 4.44 0.71 1.62
CA LEU A 131 3.44 1.77 1.54
C LEU A 131 3.45 2.64 2.81
N ASN A 132 3.47 2.02 3.99
CA ASN A 132 3.43 2.76 5.25
C ASN A 132 4.76 3.47 5.55
N LEU A 133 5.90 2.90 5.16
CA LEU A 133 7.20 3.57 5.21
C LEU A 133 7.21 4.83 4.32
N ILE A 134 6.61 4.75 3.14
CA ILE A 134 6.48 5.87 2.19
C ILE A 134 5.59 7.00 2.76
N ILE A 135 4.49 6.65 3.43
CA ILE A 135 3.47 7.62 3.87
C ILE A 135 3.78 8.19 5.26
N ASP A 136 4.10 7.33 6.22
CA ASP A 136 4.16 7.66 7.64
C ASP A 136 5.55 7.40 8.26
N GLY A 137 6.49 6.78 7.54
CA GLY A 137 7.85 6.48 8.03
C GLY A 137 7.95 5.27 8.96
N TYR A 138 6.87 4.50 9.10
CA TYR A 138 6.81 3.28 9.92
C TYR A 138 6.22 2.13 9.10
N HIS A 139 6.79 0.93 9.14
CA HIS A 139 6.25 -0.22 8.40
C HIS A 139 4.90 -0.71 8.94
N TYR A 140 4.70 -0.68 10.26
CA TYR A 140 3.44 -1.02 10.92
C TYR A 140 3.31 -0.38 12.30
N LEU A 141 2.14 0.19 12.58
CA LEU A 141 1.71 0.63 13.90
C LEU A 141 0.36 -0.04 14.23
N SER A 142 0.25 -0.64 15.42
CA SER A 142 -0.94 -1.36 15.90
C SER A 142 -2.10 -0.45 16.32
N ASN A 143 -1.85 0.86 16.46
CA ASN A 143 -2.85 1.83 16.87
C ASN A 143 -3.92 2.03 15.78
N SER A 144 -5.18 1.84 16.13
CA SER A 144 -6.34 1.90 15.23
C SER A 144 -6.54 3.25 14.52
N THR A 145 -5.96 4.31 15.06
CA THR A 145 -6.00 5.66 14.48
C THR A 145 -5.02 5.84 13.32
N LYS A 146 -4.00 4.99 13.20
CA LYS A 146 -2.91 5.10 12.21
C LYS A 146 -3.33 4.55 10.84
N SER A 147 -2.76 5.13 9.78
CA SER A 147 -3.07 4.72 8.40
C SER A 147 -2.63 3.28 8.14
N SER A 148 -1.46 2.90 8.66
CA SER A 148 -0.89 1.55 8.60
C SER A 148 -1.84 0.48 9.11
N TYR A 149 -2.47 0.72 10.27
CA TYR A 149 -3.45 -0.19 10.85
C TYR A 149 -4.63 -0.43 9.90
N ARG A 150 -5.16 0.64 9.30
CA ARG A 150 -6.30 0.55 8.38
C ARG A 150 -5.95 -0.20 7.10
N ALA A 151 -4.71 -0.10 6.63
CA ALA A 151 -4.23 -0.84 5.47
C ALA A 151 -4.24 -2.35 5.72
N PHE A 152 -3.66 -2.80 6.83
CA PHE A 152 -3.65 -4.22 7.19
C PHE A 152 -5.03 -4.73 7.62
N LEU A 153 -5.83 -3.94 8.35
CA LEU A 153 -7.20 -4.30 8.71
C LEU A 153 -8.08 -4.59 7.47
N ALA A 154 -7.85 -3.89 6.36
CA ALA A 154 -8.57 -4.16 5.11
C ALA A 154 -8.25 -5.56 4.56
N VAL A 155 -6.99 -6.00 4.69
CA VAL A 155 -6.56 -7.37 4.34
C VAL A 155 -7.16 -8.39 5.30
N GLU A 156 -7.15 -8.10 6.61
CA GLU A 156 -7.77 -8.97 7.62
C GLU A 156 -9.24 -9.22 7.30
N ARG A 157 -10.02 -8.17 7.01
CA ARG A 157 -11.44 -8.30 6.64
C ARG A 157 -11.66 -9.12 5.38
N GLN A 158 -10.69 -9.11 4.47
CA GLN A 158 -10.76 -9.86 3.22
C GLN A 158 -10.35 -11.33 3.37
N VAL A 159 -9.36 -11.62 4.22
CA VAL A 159 -8.65 -12.91 4.23
C VAL A 159 -8.88 -13.70 5.52
N TRP A 160 -9.04 -13.04 6.67
CA TRP A 160 -9.22 -13.67 8.00
C TRP A 160 -10.68 -14.06 8.26
N VAL A 161 -11.31 -14.65 7.25
CA VAL A 161 -12.72 -15.06 7.23
C VAL A 161 -12.93 -16.48 7.79
N PRO A 162 -12.05 -17.48 7.52
CA PRO A 162 -12.27 -18.85 8.00
C PRO A 162 -12.44 -18.92 9.52
N LYS A 163 -13.47 -19.65 9.99
CA LYS A 163 -13.88 -19.69 11.40
C LYS A 163 -12.73 -20.06 12.34
N ALA A 164 -11.97 -21.10 12.04
CA ALA A 164 -10.86 -21.56 12.89
C ALA A 164 -9.79 -20.46 13.09
N PHE A 165 -9.37 -19.81 11.99
CA PHE A 165 -8.42 -18.71 12.07
C PHE A 165 -9.02 -17.51 12.80
N LYS A 166 -10.26 -17.13 12.47
CA LYS A 166 -10.93 -15.98 13.08
C LYS A 166 -11.06 -16.14 14.59
N THR A 167 -11.53 -17.28 15.09
CA THR A 167 -11.62 -17.58 16.52
C THR A 167 -10.25 -17.47 17.20
N PHE A 168 -9.22 -18.06 16.60
CA PHE A 168 -7.86 -17.97 17.13
C PHE A 168 -7.32 -16.54 17.15
N ALA A 169 -7.51 -15.78 16.06
CA ALA A 169 -7.06 -14.41 15.92
C ALA A 169 -7.80 -13.46 16.85
N ASP A 170 -9.12 -13.60 17.03
CA ASP A 170 -9.91 -12.75 17.92
C ASP A 170 -9.50 -12.98 19.39
N ALA A 171 -9.21 -14.22 19.78
CA ALA A 171 -8.70 -14.55 21.12
C ALA A 171 -7.26 -14.09 21.39
N ASN A 172 -6.46 -13.86 20.33
CA ASN A 172 -5.02 -13.57 20.41
C ASN A 172 -4.61 -12.36 19.57
N LYS A 173 -5.51 -11.38 19.45
CA LYS A 173 -5.48 -10.33 18.43
C LYS A 173 -4.17 -9.56 18.37
N ASP A 174 -3.66 -9.12 19.51
CA ASP A 174 -2.44 -8.30 19.55
C ASP A 174 -1.21 -9.12 19.15
N ILE A 175 -1.12 -10.36 19.65
CA ILE A 175 -0.02 -11.29 19.33
C ILE A 175 -0.06 -11.67 17.84
N VAL A 176 -1.22 -12.08 17.32
CA VAL A 176 -1.35 -12.51 15.92
C VAL A 176 -1.02 -11.36 14.96
N ARG A 177 -1.45 -10.14 15.27
CA ARG A 177 -1.13 -8.97 14.46
C ARG A 177 0.33 -8.54 14.56
N ASP A 178 0.93 -8.58 15.74
CA ASP A 178 2.38 -8.31 15.87
C ASP A 178 3.17 -9.35 15.08
N LEU A 179 2.87 -10.64 15.23
CA LEU A 179 3.55 -11.70 14.48
C LEU A 179 3.41 -11.50 12.97
N MET A 180 2.19 -11.29 12.50
CA MET A 180 1.87 -11.29 11.07
C MET A 180 2.25 -9.99 10.37
N TRP A 181 1.92 -8.84 10.95
CA TRP A 181 2.08 -7.53 10.29
C TRP A 181 3.37 -6.82 10.66
N HIS A 182 4.00 -7.21 11.77
CA HIS A 182 5.22 -6.59 12.25
C HIS A 182 6.42 -7.55 12.13
N LYS A 183 6.46 -8.62 12.95
CA LYS A 183 7.63 -9.51 13.11
C LYS A 183 7.96 -10.36 11.89
N ALA A 184 6.97 -10.71 11.07
CA ALA A 184 7.20 -11.50 9.86
C ALA A 184 8.10 -10.77 8.87
N GLY A 185 7.77 -9.52 8.56
CA GLY A 185 8.49 -8.69 7.57
C GLY A 185 9.61 -7.82 8.16
N HIS A 186 9.76 -7.76 9.49
CA HIS A 186 10.71 -6.86 10.16
C HIS A 186 12.13 -6.96 9.56
N PRO A 187 12.75 -8.15 9.46
CA PRO A 187 14.15 -8.27 9.04
C PRO A 187 14.40 -7.93 7.58
N VAL A 188 13.38 -7.73 6.75
CA VAL A 188 13.56 -7.37 5.34
C VAL A 188 13.91 -5.88 5.25
N SER A 189 14.93 -5.56 4.47
CA SER A 189 15.41 -4.19 4.30
C SER A 189 14.32 -3.23 3.82
N VAL A 190 14.45 -1.96 4.22
CA VAL A 190 13.52 -0.89 3.83
C VAL A 190 13.49 -0.71 2.31
N SER A 191 14.62 -0.85 1.63
CA SER A 191 14.72 -0.69 0.17
C SER A 191 13.82 -1.68 -0.58
N ILE A 192 13.83 -2.97 -0.22
CA ILE A 192 12.97 -3.99 -0.83
C ILE A 192 11.49 -3.69 -0.60
N LYS A 193 11.13 -3.27 0.63
CA LYS A 193 9.76 -2.87 0.97
C LYS A 193 9.29 -1.70 0.09
N GLU A 194 10.09 -0.65 -0.04
CA GLU A 194 9.75 0.51 -0.87
C GLU A 194 9.68 0.17 -2.37
N LEU A 195 10.59 -0.68 -2.88
CA LEU A 195 10.57 -1.15 -4.27
C LEU A 195 9.30 -1.96 -4.56
N ALA A 196 8.92 -2.88 -3.67
CA ALA A 196 7.69 -3.66 -3.82
C ALA A 196 6.44 -2.77 -3.77
N ALA A 197 6.41 -1.78 -2.87
CA ALA A 197 5.28 -0.87 -2.74
C ALA A 197 5.10 0.05 -3.96
N THR A 198 6.18 0.42 -4.64
CA THR A 198 6.16 1.31 -5.82
C THR A 198 6.06 0.55 -7.15
N SER A 199 6.05 -0.79 -7.13
CA SER A 199 6.05 -1.63 -8.33
C SER A 199 4.64 -1.82 -8.92
N PRO A 200 4.41 -1.44 -10.20
CA PRO A 200 3.18 -1.79 -10.92
C PRO A 200 3.00 -3.31 -11.07
N ALA A 201 4.09 -4.07 -11.22
CA ALA A 201 4.03 -5.52 -11.35
C ALA A 201 3.51 -6.18 -10.06
N VAL A 202 3.93 -5.68 -8.89
CA VAL A 202 3.42 -6.16 -7.59
C VAL A 202 1.92 -5.85 -7.45
N LYS A 203 1.47 -4.66 -7.89
CA LYS A 203 0.03 -4.35 -7.95
C LYS A 203 -0.72 -5.38 -8.78
N THR A 204 -0.30 -5.62 -10.03
CA THR A 204 -0.96 -6.57 -10.93
C THR A 204 -0.98 -7.97 -10.33
N LYS A 205 0.13 -8.42 -9.73
CA LYS A 205 0.20 -9.71 -9.02
C LYS A 205 -0.86 -9.81 -7.91
N LEU A 206 -1.01 -8.77 -7.09
CA LEU A 206 -2.02 -8.74 -6.03
C LEU A 206 -3.46 -8.69 -6.58
N GLU A 207 -3.70 -7.99 -7.69
CA GLU A 207 -5.00 -8.00 -8.38
C GLU A 207 -5.35 -9.41 -8.87
N SER A 208 -4.40 -10.08 -9.54
CA SER A 208 -4.56 -11.47 -10.00
C SER A 208 -4.77 -12.45 -8.84
N ALA A 209 -4.12 -12.22 -7.70
CA ALA A 209 -4.31 -12.99 -6.47
C ALA A 209 -5.64 -12.67 -5.75
N LYS A 210 -6.48 -11.80 -6.31
CA LYS A 210 -7.73 -11.31 -5.72
C LYS A 210 -7.49 -10.71 -4.34
N LEU A 211 -6.44 -9.89 -4.19
CA LEU A 211 -6.07 -9.15 -2.97
C LEU A 211 -6.35 -7.64 -3.15
N GLY A 212 -7.57 -7.33 -3.60
CA GLY A 212 -8.02 -5.96 -3.88
C GLY A 212 -7.83 -4.97 -2.74
N SER A 213 -7.97 -5.40 -1.47
CA SER A 213 -7.77 -4.50 -0.31
C SER A 213 -6.35 -3.93 -0.20
N ALA A 214 -5.35 -4.67 -0.73
CA ALA A 214 -3.97 -4.24 -0.81
C ALA A 214 -3.66 -3.58 -2.15
N SER A 215 -4.07 -4.19 -3.28
CA SER A 215 -3.68 -3.73 -4.61
C SER A 215 -4.18 -2.32 -4.96
N VAL A 216 -5.37 -1.93 -4.49
CA VAL A 216 -5.93 -0.58 -4.74
C VAL A 216 -5.09 0.54 -4.13
N ARG A 217 -4.17 0.21 -3.22
CA ARG A 217 -3.26 1.15 -2.56
C ARG A 217 -1.91 1.28 -3.28
N LEU A 218 -1.70 0.48 -4.32
CA LEU A 218 -0.45 0.43 -5.08
C LEU A 218 -0.66 0.97 -6.51
N PRO A 219 0.41 1.47 -7.16
CA PRO A 219 1.72 1.78 -6.57
C PRO A 219 1.63 2.87 -5.49
N ALA A 220 2.42 2.72 -4.43
CA ALA A 220 2.49 3.66 -3.33
C ALA A 220 3.11 4.99 -3.78
N LEU A 221 2.55 6.09 -3.28
CA LEU A 221 3.03 7.45 -3.53
C LEU A 221 2.96 8.26 -2.24
N GLU A 222 3.85 9.22 -2.07
CA GLU A 222 3.83 10.14 -0.93
C GLU A 222 2.57 11.00 -0.95
N ASN A 223 2.13 11.44 0.23
CA ASN A 223 0.91 12.24 0.39
C ASN A 223 0.88 13.49 -0.52
N ASP A 224 2.02 14.17 -0.70
CA ASP A 224 2.11 15.35 -1.56
C ASP A 224 1.98 14.98 -3.05
N ALA A 225 2.51 13.83 -3.48
CA ALA A 225 2.34 13.32 -4.85
C ALA A 225 0.90 12.86 -5.12
N VAL A 226 0.26 12.21 -4.14
CA VAL A 226 -1.17 11.84 -4.20
C VAL A 226 -2.05 13.09 -4.27
N ALA A 227 -1.75 14.11 -3.46
CA ALA A 227 -2.45 15.39 -3.51
C ALA A 227 -2.30 16.04 -4.89
N ALA A 228 -1.09 16.09 -5.44
CA ALA A 228 -0.83 16.61 -6.78
C ALA A 228 -1.61 15.86 -7.88
N GLN A 229 -1.62 14.52 -7.86
CA GLN A 229 -2.42 13.72 -8.80
C GLN A 229 -3.93 14.02 -8.68
N THR A 230 -4.41 14.19 -7.46
CA THR A 230 -5.82 14.54 -7.21
C THR A 230 -6.16 15.91 -7.79
N ILE A 231 -5.25 16.88 -7.69
CA ILE A 231 -5.39 18.22 -8.26
C ILE A 231 -5.37 18.15 -9.80
N LEU A 232 -4.48 17.35 -10.40
CA LEU A 232 -4.44 17.17 -11.84
C LEU A 232 -5.75 16.58 -12.38
N LYS A 233 -6.30 15.56 -11.71
CA LYS A 233 -7.62 14.99 -12.05
C LYS A 233 -8.75 16.01 -11.92
N LEU A 234 -8.74 16.82 -10.86
CA LEU A 234 -9.70 17.91 -10.71
C LEU A 234 -9.58 18.90 -11.89
N SER A 235 -8.35 19.21 -12.31
CA SER A 235 -8.10 20.05 -13.49
C SER A 235 -8.67 19.46 -14.76
N GLU A 236 -8.43 18.18 -15.02
CA GLU A 236 -8.95 17.48 -16.20
C GLU A 236 -10.47 17.52 -16.27
N VAL A 237 -11.15 17.45 -15.12
CA VAL A 237 -12.61 17.49 -15.04
C VAL A 237 -13.17 18.91 -15.20
N VAL A 238 -12.55 19.92 -14.59
CA VAL A 238 -13.10 21.29 -14.55
C VAL A 238 -12.70 22.11 -15.78
N SER A 239 -11.49 21.92 -16.32
CA SER A 239 -10.93 22.78 -17.38
C SER A 239 -11.82 22.88 -18.62
N PRO A 240 -12.39 21.77 -19.17
CA PRO A 240 -13.24 21.85 -20.35
C PRO A 240 -14.46 22.75 -20.16
N ILE A 241 -15.02 22.80 -18.95
CA ILE A 241 -16.19 23.63 -18.65
C ILE A 241 -15.77 25.09 -18.48
N TRP A 242 -14.67 25.34 -17.76
CA TRP A 242 -14.17 26.69 -17.55
C TRP A 242 -13.74 27.38 -18.85
N GLU A 243 -13.17 26.64 -19.79
CA GLU A 243 -12.81 27.17 -21.12
C GLU A 243 -14.04 27.69 -21.87
N THR A 244 -15.21 27.06 -21.71
CA THR A 244 -16.47 27.59 -22.30
C THR A 244 -16.92 28.92 -21.70
N MET A 245 -16.39 29.29 -20.53
CA MET A 245 -16.64 30.56 -19.85
C MET A 245 -15.56 31.61 -20.13
N GLY A 246 -14.58 31.30 -20.98
CA GLY A 246 -13.40 32.15 -21.20
C GLY A 246 -12.38 32.09 -20.05
N GLY A 247 -12.54 31.14 -19.12
CA GLY A 247 -11.58 30.86 -18.06
C GLY A 247 -10.48 29.88 -18.51
N SER A 248 -9.43 29.75 -17.71
CA SER A 248 -8.43 28.69 -17.88
C SER A 248 -7.86 28.26 -16.54
N MET A 249 -7.47 26.99 -16.43
CA MET A 249 -6.68 26.49 -15.31
C MET A 249 -5.49 25.71 -15.84
N SER A 250 -4.29 26.27 -15.70
CA SER A 250 -3.05 25.52 -15.93
C SER A 250 -2.63 24.82 -14.64
N ALA A 251 -2.42 23.52 -14.75
CA ALA A 251 -1.78 22.69 -13.73
C ALA A 251 -0.38 22.20 -14.19
N ASP A 252 0.21 22.86 -15.20
CA ASP A 252 1.45 22.41 -15.84
C ASP A 252 2.62 22.41 -14.86
N ALA A 253 2.71 23.43 -14.00
CA ALA A 253 3.71 23.47 -12.95
C ALA A 253 3.62 22.23 -12.03
N ILE A 254 2.41 21.87 -11.58
CA ILE A 254 2.19 20.67 -10.76
C ILE A 254 2.55 19.40 -11.55
N ARG A 255 2.13 19.31 -12.82
CA ARG A 255 2.40 18.16 -13.69
C ARG A 255 3.89 17.92 -13.88
N ILE A 256 4.66 18.97 -14.19
CA ILE A 256 6.11 18.91 -14.38
C ILE A 256 6.81 18.44 -13.09
N ARG A 257 6.48 19.03 -11.93
CA ARG A 257 7.09 18.64 -10.65
C ARG A 257 6.74 17.21 -10.27
N LEU A 258 5.51 16.78 -10.54
CA LEU A 258 5.10 15.40 -10.30
C LEU A 258 5.85 14.41 -11.21
N GLN A 259 6.09 14.76 -12.48
CA GLN A 259 6.91 13.95 -13.38
C GLN A 259 8.35 13.83 -12.88
N ILE A 260 8.94 14.90 -12.34
CA ILE A 260 10.27 14.85 -11.71
C ILE A 260 10.25 13.87 -10.54
N VAL A 261 9.25 13.96 -9.64
CA VAL A 261 9.11 13.01 -8.53
C VAL A 261 9.01 11.57 -9.03
N HIS A 262 8.26 11.29 -10.10
CA HIS A 262 8.20 9.94 -10.69
C HIS A 262 9.51 9.50 -11.34
N GLY A 263 10.31 10.43 -11.87
CA GLY A 263 11.63 10.14 -12.44
C GLY A 263 12.66 9.73 -11.39
N VAL A 264 12.50 10.13 -10.12
CA VAL A 264 13.46 9.77 -9.04
C VAL A 264 13.05 8.44 -8.42
N ALA A 265 13.77 7.36 -8.72
CA ALA A 265 13.52 6.05 -8.11
C ALA A 265 13.65 6.08 -6.58
N ARG A 266 12.79 5.35 -5.86
CA ARG A 266 12.96 5.06 -4.42
C ARG A 266 13.94 3.91 -4.20
N GLY A 267 14.60 3.89 -3.04
CA GLY A 267 15.43 2.75 -2.62
C GLY A 267 16.79 2.60 -3.31
N THR A 268 17.16 3.45 -4.27
CA THR A 268 18.53 3.50 -4.81
C THR A 268 19.22 4.76 -4.32
N ALA A 269 20.43 4.64 -3.75
CA ALA A 269 21.27 5.78 -3.39
C ALA A 269 21.80 6.55 -4.62
N ARG A 270 21.17 6.38 -5.79
CA ARG A 270 21.55 7.10 -7.00
C ARG A 270 21.03 8.52 -6.89
N TYR A 271 21.96 9.46 -6.72
CA TYR A 271 21.75 10.84 -7.10
C TYR A 271 21.28 10.86 -8.55
N MET A 272 20.13 11.49 -8.79
CA MET A 272 19.67 11.73 -10.15
C MET A 272 20.64 12.74 -10.81
N PRO A 273 20.87 12.68 -12.13
CA PRO A 273 21.42 13.82 -12.85
C PRO A 273 20.67 15.10 -12.46
N PRO A 274 21.35 16.18 -12.03
CA PRO A 274 20.68 17.35 -11.49
C PRO A 274 19.64 17.91 -12.46
N VAL A 275 18.37 17.95 -12.03
CA VAL A 275 17.30 18.55 -12.84
C VAL A 275 17.28 20.04 -12.54
N LYS A 276 17.60 20.84 -13.56
CA LYS A 276 17.48 22.30 -13.51
C LYS A 276 16.07 22.71 -13.89
N LEU A 277 15.39 23.35 -12.95
CA LEU A 277 14.13 24.04 -13.21
C LEU A 277 14.39 25.53 -13.48
N ASP A 278 13.37 26.24 -13.98
CA ASP A 278 13.37 27.70 -14.04
C ASP A 278 13.77 28.30 -12.69
N ASN A 279 14.53 29.40 -12.71
CA ASN A 279 15.08 30.09 -11.54
C ASN A 279 16.26 29.38 -10.82
N ASN A 280 17.10 28.63 -11.54
CA ASN A 280 18.32 27.98 -10.99
C ASN A 280 18.08 26.96 -9.87
N ILE A 281 16.85 26.44 -9.72
CA ILE A 281 16.57 25.36 -8.77
C ILE A 281 17.16 24.07 -9.32
N THR A 282 18.03 23.44 -8.53
CA THR A 282 18.65 22.17 -8.85
C THR A 282 18.04 21.09 -7.95
N ILE A 283 17.50 20.04 -8.55
CA ILE A 283 16.92 18.89 -7.84
C ILE A 283 17.86 17.69 -8.05
N GLU A 284 18.40 17.16 -6.96
CA GLU A 284 19.34 16.03 -6.98
C GLU A 284 18.78 14.82 -6.21
N THR A 285 17.82 15.07 -5.33
CA THR A 285 17.20 14.07 -4.46
C THR A 285 15.68 14.03 -4.59
N ARG A 286 15.09 12.86 -4.26
CA ARG A 286 13.63 12.71 -4.19
C ARG A 286 13.00 13.66 -3.16
N LYS A 287 13.70 13.92 -2.05
CA LYS A 287 13.26 14.83 -0.99
C LYS A 287 13.12 16.26 -1.51
N GLU A 288 14.08 16.74 -2.29
CA GLU A 288 14.01 18.05 -2.94
C GLU A 288 12.89 18.12 -3.97
N ALA A 289 12.72 17.08 -4.79
CA ALA A 289 11.62 16.98 -5.75
C ALA A 289 10.24 17.08 -5.06
N LEU A 290 10.07 16.37 -3.95
CA LEU A 290 8.84 16.41 -3.15
C LEU A 290 8.62 17.77 -2.48
N ASN A 291 9.66 18.40 -1.96
CA ASN A 291 9.58 19.73 -1.36
C ASN A 291 9.16 20.78 -2.40
N GLU A 292 9.71 20.71 -3.59
CA GLU A 292 9.36 21.61 -4.69
C GLU A 292 7.92 21.36 -5.18
N LEU A 293 7.50 20.10 -5.30
CA LEU A 293 6.10 19.76 -5.59
C LEU A 293 5.15 20.33 -4.54
N LYS A 294 5.46 20.12 -3.26
CA LYS A 294 4.68 20.63 -2.13
C LYS A 294 4.58 22.16 -2.15
N ARG A 295 5.68 22.85 -2.48
CA ARG A 295 5.71 24.32 -2.61
C ARG A 295 4.73 24.78 -3.70
N VAL A 296 4.75 24.17 -4.88
CA VAL A 296 3.88 24.53 -6.00
C VAL A 296 2.41 24.20 -5.71
N VAL A 297 2.13 23.04 -5.09
CA VAL A 297 0.79 22.66 -4.64
C VAL A 297 0.24 23.70 -3.66
N LYS A 298 1.04 24.09 -2.65
CA LYS A 298 0.64 25.10 -1.66
C LYS A 298 0.42 26.47 -2.28
N ALA A 299 1.29 26.89 -3.20
CA ALA A 299 1.13 28.16 -3.92
C ALA A 299 -0.14 28.19 -4.79
N SER A 300 -0.64 27.02 -5.19
CA SER A 300 -1.84 26.87 -6.01
C SER A 300 -3.13 26.68 -5.19
N SER A 301 -3.05 26.54 -3.86
CA SER A 301 -4.17 26.13 -2.99
C SER A 301 -5.44 26.95 -3.19
N HIS A 302 -5.36 28.28 -3.31
CA HIS A 302 -6.53 29.13 -3.53
C HIS A 302 -7.20 28.83 -4.87
N LYS A 303 -6.43 28.76 -5.96
CA LYS A 303 -6.97 28.46 -7.31
C LYS A 303 -7.61 27.08 -7.36
N VAL A 304 -6.94 26.09 -6.77
CA VAL A 304 -7.46 24.72 -6.67
C VAL A 304 -8.73 24.67 -5.81
N ALA A 305 -8.81 25.46 -4.73
CA ALA A 305 -10.01 25.54 -3.91
C ALA A 305 -11.22 26.09 -4.69
N VAL A 306 -11.02 27.09 -5.57
CA VAL A 306 -12.07 27.56 -6.49
C VAL A 306 -12.52 26.43 -7.42
N ALA A 307 -11.58 25.75 -8.08
CA ALA A 307 -11.91 24.63 -8.97
C ALA A 307 -12.66 23.51 -8.23
N TYR A 308 -12.27 23.24 -6.98
CA TYR A 308 -12.91 22.23 -6.15
C TYR A 308 -14.33 22.62 -5.75
N GLY A 309 -14.56 23.88 -5.38
CA GLY A 309 -15.91 24.40 -5.11
C GLY A 309 -16.82 24.31 -6.33
N PHE A 310 -16.30 24.69 -7.50
CA PHE A 310 -17.00 24.57 -8.78
C PHE A 310 -17.38 23.12 -9.08
N TYR A 311 -16.42 22.19 -8.95
CA TYR A 311 -16.64 20.76 -9.14
C TYR A 311 -17.70 20.19 -8.18
N CYS A 312 -17.66 20.57 -6.89
CA CYS A 312 -18.64 20.12 -5.91
C CYS A 312 -20.06 20.56 -6.28
N ALA A 313 -20.24 21.83 -6.67
CA ALA A 313 -21.53 22.36 -7.08
C ALA A 313 -22.06 21.69 -8.36
N MET A 314 -21.17 21.40 -9.30
CA MET A 314 -21.47 20.63 -10.51
C MET A 314 -21.93 19.21 -10.17
N ALA A 315 -21.18 18.50 -9.34
CA ALA A 315 -21.49 17.15 -8.90
C ALA A 315 -22.84 17.07 -8.15
N GLU A 316 -23.13 18.05 -7.30
CA GLU A 316 -24.41 18.13 -6.58
C GLU A 316 -25.59 18.31 -7.53
N ASN A 317 -25.48 19.15 -8.56
CA ASN A 317 -26.53 19.31 -9.57
C ASN A 317 -26.69 18.04 -10.42
N ALA A 318 -25.60 17.40 -10.84
CA ALA A 318 -25.67 16.17 -11.63
C ALA A 318 -26.37 15.03 -10.86
N ALA A 319 -26.07 14.88 -9.56
CA ALA A 319 -26.71 13.89 -8.70
C ALA A 319 -28.23 14.14 -8.51
N MET A 320 -28.67 15.40 -8.58
CA MET A 320 -30.09 15.74 -8.55
C MET A 320 -30.81 15.41 -9.87
N GLU A 321 -30.09 15.39 -11.00
CA GLU A 321 -30.68 15.18 -12.34
C GLU A 321 -30.71 13.70 -12.76
N SER A 322 -29.70 12.90 -12.42
CA SER A 322 -29.60 11.50 -12.90
C SER A 322 -30.15 10.45 -11.93
N GLY A 323 -30.38 10.79 -10.66
CA GLY A 323 -30.70 9.82 -9.59
C GLY A 323 -29.61 8.78 -9.33
N ASP A 324 -28.54 8.80 -10.12
CA ASP A 324 -27.48 7.81 -10.14
C ASP A 324 -26.24 8.39 -9.44
N THR A 325 -25.87 7.78 -8.32
CA THR A 325 -24.77 8.21 -7.44
C THR A 325 -23.42 7.73 -7.96
N ALA A 326 -23.24 7.68 -9.28
CA ALA A 326 -22.02 7.22 -9.94
C ALA A 326 -20.82 8.13 -9.58
N SER A 327 -20.22 7.82 -8.43
CA SER A 327 -18.87 8.07 -7.95
C SER A 327 -18.27 9.45 -8.32
N HIS A 328 -18.80 10.52 -7.73
CA HIS A 328 -18.06 11.79 -7.57
C HIS A 328 -16.91 11.62 -6.57
N THR A 329 -15.98 10.72 -6.84
CA THR A 329 -14.89 10.28 -5.93
C THR A 329 -14.00 11.44 -5.49
N LEU A 330 -13.80 12.44 -6.35
CA LEU A 330 -13.03 13.65 -6.02
C LEU A 330 -13.69 14.49 -4.90
N ARG A 331 -15.03 14.46 -4.76
CA ARG A 331 -15.74 15.16 -3.66
C ARG A 331 -15.39 14.57 -2.29
N HIS A 332 -14.97 13.31 -2.28
CA HIS A 332 -14.59 12.59 -1.06
C HIS A 332 -13.07 12.53 -0.85
N ALA A 333 -12.27 13.06 -1.79
CA ALA A 333 -10.83 13.09 -1.68
C ALA A 333 -10.38 13.97 -0.51
N PHE A 334 -9.56 13.40 0.38
CA PHE A 334 -9.12 14.07 1.61
C PHE A 334 -8.32 15.35 1.33
N SER A 335 -7.41 15.32 0.36
CA SER A 335 -6.58 16.47 -0.05
C SER A 335 -7.43 17.66 -0.51
N LEU A 336 -8.50 17.41 -1.26
CA LEU A 336 -9.41 18.46 -1.72
C LEU A 336 -10.34 18.94 -0.61
N LYS A 337 -10.87 18.03 0.22
CA LYS A 337 -11.69 18.40 1.39
C LYS A 337 -10.96 19.36 2.33
N LYS A 338 -9.66 19.17 2.51
CA LYS A 338 -8.82 20.07 3.33
C LYS A 338 -8.85 21.51 2.83
N LEU A 339 -8.89 21.72 1.51
CA LEU A 339 -8.95 23.06 0.90
C LEU A 339 -10.24 23.81 1.25
N LYS A 340 -11.35 23.10 1.50
CA LYS A 340 -12.60 23.73 1.97
C LYS A 340 -12.41 24.42 3.32
N SER A 341 -11.62 23.83 4.21
CA SER A 341 -11.30 24.44 5.51
C SER A 341 -10.14 25.43 5.45
N GLU A 342 -9.13 25.19 4.61
CA GLU A 342 -7.93 26.05 4.53
C GLU A 342 -8.14 27.30 3.66
N CYS A 343 -9.01 27.24 2.66
CA CYS A 343 -9.30 28.32 1.72
C CYS A 343 -10.82 28.49 1.51
N PRO A 344 -11.61 28.72 2.57
CA PRO A 344 -13.07 28.68 2.51
C PRO A 344 -13.67 29.70 1.54
N LEU A 345 -13.16 30.92 1.52
CA LEU A 345 -13.64 31.98 0.60
C LEU A 345 -13.43 31.59 -0.87
N SER A 346 -12.25 31.04 -1.20
CA SER A 346 -11.97 30.56 -2.56
C SER A 346 -12.86 29.39 -2.95
N TYR A 347 -13.10 28.46 -2.02
CA TYR A 347 -14.05 27.37 -2.23
C TYR A 347 -15.46 27.87 -2.54
N PHE A 348 -16.00 28.79 -1.72
CA PHE A 348 -17.34 29.33 -1.94
C PHE A 348 -17.43 30.14 -3.23
N MET A 349 -16.38 30.90 -3.58
CA MET A 349 -16.31 31.58 -4.88
C MET A 349 -16.45 30.59 -6.04
N GLY A 350 -15.81 29.42 -5.96
CA GLY A 350 -15.97 28.36 -6.94
C GLY A 350 -17.41 27.84 -7.08
N VAL A 351 -18.10 27.68 -5.95
CA VAL A 351 -19.52 27.28 -5.91
C VAL A 351 -20.39 28.33 -6.61
N GLU A 352 -20.18 29.61 -6.32
CA GLU A 352 -20.93 30.70 -6.96
C GLU A 352 -20.65 30.78 -8.46
N LEU A 353 -19.39 30.63 -8.89
CA LEU A 353 -19.04 30.60 -10.32
C LEU A 353 -19.78 29.52 -11.11
N TYR A 354 -20.04 28.35 -10.50
CA TYR A 354 -20.86 27.32 -11.15
C TYR A 354 -22.34 27.71 -11.25
N LYS A 355 -22.88 28.40 -10.25
CA LYS A 355 -24.26 28.91 -10.30
C LYS A 355 -24.41 29.96 -11.39
N ASP A 356 -23.44 30.87 -11.49
CA ASP A 356 -23.38 31.89 -12.54
C ASP A 356 -23.30 31.24 -13.92
N PHE A 357 -22.43 30.24 -14.09
CA PHE A 357 -22.35 29.44 -15.32
C PHE A 357 -23.72 28.87 -15.71
N LYS A 358 -24.42 28.25 -14.76
CA LYS A 358 -25.74 27.64 -15.01
C LYS A 358 -26.77 28.70 -15.40
N ALA A 359 -26.75 29.87 -14.77
CA ALA A 359 -27.63 30.98 -15.09
C ALA A 359 -27.38 31.53 -16.49
N VAL A 360 -26.11 31.71 -16.88
CA VAL A 360 -25.72 32.12 -18.23
C VAL A 360 -26.17 31.10 -19.27
N LYS A 361 -25.94 29.80 -19.02
CA LYS A 361 -26.38 28.73 -19.93
C LYS A 361 -27.90 28.65 -20.06
N ALA A 362 -28.64 28.83 -18.98
CA ALA A 362 -30.10 28.90 -19.05
C ALA A 362 -30.57 30.09 -19.90
N LYS A 363 -29.94 31.26 -19.75
CA LYS A 363 -30.23 32.45 -20.56
C LYS A 363 -29.91 32.24 -22.04
N GLU A 364 -28.73 31.73 -22.36
CA GLU A 364 -28.33 31.39 -23.75
C GLU A 364 -29.29 30.40 -24.41
N ARG A 365 -29.83 29.44 -23.64
CA ARG A 365 -30.86 28.52 -24.11
C ARG A 365 -32.18 29.24 -24.42
N ILE A 366 -32.64 30.12 -23.52
CA ILE A 366 -33.86 30.92 -23.72
C ILE A 366 -33.72 31.85 -24.94
N GLU A 367 -32.53 32.41 -25.15
CA GLU A 367 -32.21 33.29 -26.27
C GLU A 367 -31.93 32.54 -27.59
N GLY A 368 -32.03 31.21 -27.62
CA GLY A 368 -31.80 30.39 -28.82
C GLY A 368 -30.34 30.35 -29.29
N LYS A 369 -29.39 30.78 -28.46
CA LYS A 369 -27.95 30.85 -28.79
C LYS A 369 -27.23 29.50 -28.66
N MET A 370 -27.84 28.52 -28.00
CA MET A 370 -27.35 27.14 -27.94
C MET A 370 -28.16 26.24 -28.86
N LYS A 371 -27.50 25.57 -29.82
CA LYS A 371 -28.07 24.44 -30.55
C LYS A 371 -28.17 23.25 -29.59
N MET A 372 -29.40 22.85 -29.26
CA MET A 372 -29.65 21.61 -28.54
C MET A 372 -29.49 20.44 -29.51
N PRO A 373 -28.94 19.29 -29.09
CA PRO A 373 -29.03 18.08 -29.90
C PRO A 373 -30.51 17.82 -30.20
N GLU A 374 -30.82 17.63 -31.48
CA GLU A 374 -32.16 17.23 -31.90
C GLU A 374 -32.50 15.95 -31.14
N LYS A 375 -33.61 15.98 -30.41
CA LYS A 375 -34.19 14.75 -29.90
C LYS A 375 -34.65 13.97 -31.13
N ASN A 376 -33.78 13.11 -31.66
CA ASN A 376 -34.22 11.97 -32.45
C ASN A 376 -34.93 11.02 -31.47
N LEU A 377 -36.17 11.38 -31.12
CA LEU A 377 -37.14 10.42 -30.66
C LEU A 377 -37.40 9.54 -31.88
N VAL A 378 -36.75 8.37 -31.89
CA VAL A 378 -37.20 7.28 -32.74
C VAL A 378 -38.65 7.01 -32.33
N GLU A 379 -39.57 7.18 -33.30
CA GLU A 379 -41.00 6.94 -33.14
C GLU A 379 -41.32 5.53 -32.61
#